data_AF-A0A1M3NAS5-F1
#
_entry.id   AF-A0A1M3NAS5-F1
#
_cell.length_a   1.000
_cell.length_b   1.000
_cell.length_c   1.000
_cell.angle_alpha   90.00
_cell.angle_beta   90.00
_cell.angle_gamma   90.00
#
_symmetry.space_group_name_H-M   'P 1'
#
loop_
_entity.id
_entity.type
_entity.pdbx_description
1 polymer ?
#
loop_
_entity_poly.entity_id
_entity_poly.type
_entity_poly.pdbx_seq_one_letter_code
_entity_poly.pdbx_strand_id
1 'polypeptide(L)'
;MLTVFDAVTTHRDCPCDCFRSLTLAERVAGVRAVHHLDDALRGWGYTPIYDVHGDLLFRQAQQKGDPSYRGVAVRFGECIYRRLLGSLVHECLHAVFGDVTKANYGILFGLPYGVPADVPPSEEEAFLEPFNFGEARAWAGVWLVGKKMFDIDWSLRTARDIGTYCFVGGNALVAVPAGYRAVAHVDRTHHPERYYAKGRRLEERARGWFAEGDNLATVIARIDAAAAIGNKKRPRKYPDAETVAKTAPRKIERNDPCVCGSANKYKDCCGARGTLEHFLPVNSR
;
A
#
# COMPACT_ATOMS: atom_id res chain seq x y z
N MET A 1 -3.44 12.44 -13.71
CA MET A 1 -2.96 11.45 -12.73
C MET A 1 -1.45 11.45 -12.78
N LEU A 2 -0.79 11.53 -11.63
CA LEU A 2 0.67 11.48 -11.54
C LEU A 2 1.17 10.11 -12.03
N THR A 3 2.29 10.11 -12.73
CA THR A 3 3.01 8.88 -13.10
C THR A 3 4.11 8.56 -12.08
N VAL A 4 4.75 7.40 -12.22
CA VAL A 4 5.91 7.03 -11.39
C VAL A 4 7.05 8.04 -11.51
N PHE A 5 7.32 8.56 -12.70
CA PHE A 5 8.35 9.59 -12.92
C PHE A 5 8.03 10.83 -12.09
N ASP A 6 6.78 11.31 -12.13
CA ASP A 6 6.40 12.52 -11.38
C ASP A 6 6.51 12.25 -9.88
N ALA A 7 6.10 11.06 -9.44
CA ALA A 7 6.18 10.65 -8.03
C ALA A 7 7.61 10.68 -7.49
N VAL A 8 8.58 10.15 -8.24
CA VAL A 8 9.97 10.04 -7.78
C VAL A 8 10.79 11.32 -8.02
N THR A 9 10.48 12.11 -9.04
CA THR A 9 11.24 13.34 -9.38
C THR A 9 10.72 14.59 -8.67
N THR A 10 9.47 14.59 -8.18
CA THR A 10 8.89 15.73 -7.46
C THR A 10 8.71 15.46 -5.97
N HIS A 11 9.45 14.48 -5.44
CA HIS A 11 9.37 14.07 -4.04
C HIS A 11 9.71 15.23 -3.10
N ARG A 12 9.05 15.24 -1.94
CA ARG A 12 9.18 16.30 -0.94
C ARG A 12 9.87 15.79 0.30
N ASP A 13 10.23 16.72 1.20
CA ASP A 13 10.70 16.35 2.53
C ASP A 13 9.69 15.41 3.19
N CYS A 14 10.20 14.31 3.74
CA CYS A 14 9.37 13.27 4.32
C CYS A 14 9.71 13.04 5.80
N PRO A 15 8.76 12.55 6.63
CA PRO A 15 8.96 12.35 8.07
C PRO A 15 10.08 11.38 8.42
N CYS A 16 10.36 10.46 7.51
CA CYS A 16 11.38 9.45 7.71
C CYS A 16 12.79 9.97 7.41
N ASP A 17 12.91 11.23 6.97
CA ASP A 17 14.16 11.88 6.58
C ASP A 17 15.05 11.00 5.68
N CYS A 18 14.42 10.27 4.75
CA CYS A 18 15.08 9.23 3.96
C CYS A 18 16.21 9.80 3.10
N PHE A 19 16.09 11.04 2.63
CA PHE A 19 17.14 11.65 1.85
C PHE A 19 18.41 11.83 2.68
N ARG A 20 18.32 12.24 3.95
CA ARG A 20 19.52 12.44 4.78
C ARG A 20 20.00 11.15 5.46
N SER A 21 19.08 10.25 5.79
CA SER A 21 19.38 9.02 6.54
C SER A 21 19.83 7.83 5.69
N LEU A 22 19.46 7.79 4.41
CA LEU A 22 19.91 6.73 3.49
C LEU A 22 21.11 7.22 2.67
N THR A 23 22.08 6.33 2.46
CA THR A 23 23.19 6.58 1.54
C THR A 23 22.69 6.71 0.11
N LEU A 24 23.52 7.28 -0.77
CA LEU A 24 23.16 7.38 -2.20
C LEU A 24 22.87 6.00 -2.81
N ALA A 25 23.68 4.97 -2.51
CA ALA A 25 23.50 3.63 -3.04
C ALA A 25 22.14 3.03 -2.63
N GLU A 26 21.76 3.21 -1.37
CA GLU A 26 20.48 2.77 -0.84
C GLU A 26 19.30 3.47 -1.56
N ARG A 27 19.41 4.79 -1.75
CA ARG A 27 18.41 5.55 -2.50
C ARG A 27 18.29 5.09 -3.96
N VAL A 28 19.41 4.77 -4.62
CA VAL A 28 19.41 4.22 -5.98
C VAL A 28 18.69 2.87 -6.04
N ALA A 29 19.01 1.97 -5.10
CA ALA A 29 18.35 0.66 -5.01
C ALA A 29 16.83 0.83 -4.77
N GLY A 30 16.43 1.74 -3.88
CA GLY A 30 15.02 2.06 -3.64
C GLY A 30 14.29 2.56 -4.89
N VAL A 31 14.89 3.45 -5.68
CA VAL A 31 14.27 3.94 -6.94
C VAL A 31 14.16 2.82 -7.99
N ARG A 32 15.19 1.97 -8.11
CA ARG A 32 15.13 0.80 -9.00
C ARG A 32 14.02 -0.17 -8.61
N ALA A 33 13.85 -0.43 -7.32
CA ALA A 33 12.77 -1.26 -6.80
C ALA A 33 11.40 -0.66 -7.11
N VAL A 34 11.21 0.66 -6.92
CA VAL A 34 9.97 1.36 -7.29
C VAL A 34 9.63 1.18 -8.77
N HIS A 35 10.62 1.35 -9.66
CA HIS A 35 10.43 1.14 -11.10
C HIS A 35 10.04 -0.30 -11.44
N HIS A 36 10.71 -1.28 -10.84
CA HIS A 36 10.43 -2.69 -11.05
C HIS A 36 9.01 -3.07 -10.60
N LEU A 37 8.55 -2.55 -9.46
CA LEU A 37 7.21 -2.83 -8.92
C LEU A 37 6.09 -2.10 -9.70
N ASP A 38 6.34 -0.88 -10.22
CA ASP A 38 5.42 -0.25 -11.19
C ASP A 38 5.22 -1.15 -12.41
N ASP A 39 6.31 -1.71 -12.94
CA ASP A 39 6.21 -2.68 -14.03
C ASP A 39 5.42 -3.92 -13.63
N ALA A 40 5.65 -4.49 -12.44
CA ALA A 40 4.93 -5.69 -12.02
C ALA A 40 3.41 -5.44 -12.02
N LEU A 41 2.96 -4.34 -11.42
CA LEU A 41 1.53 -3.95 -11.42
C LEU A 41 0.99 -3.76 -12.83
N ARG A 42 1.73 -3.09 -13.72
CA ARG A 42 1.36 -2.95 -15.15
C ARG A 42 1.33 -4.27 -15.88
N GLY A 43 2.23 -5.18 -15.54
CA GLY A 43 2.31 -6.55 -16.07
C GLY A 43 1.02 -7.31 -15.83
N TRP A 44 0.49 -7.20 -14.62
CA TRP A 44 -0.82 -7.72 -14.22
C TRP A 44 -2.02 -6.91 -14.72
N GLY A 45 -1.81 -5.81 -15.45
CA GLY A 45 -2.90 -4.99 -16.01
C GLY A 45 -3.50 -3.99 -15.03
N TYR A 46 -2.81 -3.69 -13.94
CA TYR A 46 -3.19 -2.61 -13.02
C TYR A 46 -2.56 -1.27 -13.43
N THR A 47 -3.20 -0.18 -13.00
CA THR A 47 -2.70 1.19 -13.15
C THR A 47 -2.37 1.76 -11.78
N PRO A 48 -1.07 1.83 -11.42
CA PRO A 48 -0.66 2.46 -10.18
C PRO A 48 -1.01 3.95 -10.17
N ILE A 49 -1.60 4.41 -9.07
CA ILE A 49 -2.03 5.79 -8.84
C ILE A 49 -1.07 6.41 -7.82
N TYR A 50 -0.28 7.36 -8.30
CA TYR A 50 0.74 8.05 -7.51
C TYR A 50 0.27 9.36 -6.89
N ASP A 51 -1.01 9.70 -7.08
CA ASP A 51 -1.64 10.82 -6.40
C ASP A 51 -1.89 10.48 -4.93
N VAL A 52 -1.55 11.42 -4.03
CA VAL A 52 -1.77 11.23 -2.56
C VAL A 52 -3.24 11.07 -2.18
N HIS A 53 -4.16 11.45 -3.08
CA HIS A 53 -5.60 11.25 -2.95
C HIS A 53 -6.10 10.02 -3.74
N GLY A 54 -5.21 9.12 -4.17
CA GLY A 54 -5.57 7.92 -4.92
C GLY A 54 -6.55 7.01 -4.18
N ASP A 55 -6.51 6.98 -2.84
CA ASP A 55 -7.49 6.24 -2.03
C ASP A 55 -8.92 6.72 -2.30
N LEU A 56 -9.15 8.03 -2.50
CA LEU A 56 -10.47 8.56 -2.82
C LEU A 56 -11.04 7.97 -4.12
N LEU A 57 -10.20 7.79 -5.14
CA LEU A 57 -10.61 7.18 -6.41
C LEU A 57 -11.01 5.71 -6.21
N PHE A 58 -10.23 4.97 -5.41
CA PHE A 58 -10.58 3.61 -5.04
C PHE A 58 -11.89 3.56 -4.26
N ARG A 59 -12.11 4.44 -3.28
CA ARG A 59 -13.38 4.51 -2.53
C ARG A 59 -14.57 4.80 -3.43
N GLN A 60 -14.42 5.68 -4.42
CA GLN A 60 -15.48 5.95 -5.39
C GLN A 60 -15.80 4.71 -6.24
N ALA A 61 -14.79 3.96 -6.68
CA ALA A 61 -14.98 2.70 -7.40
C ALA A 61 -15.63 1.63 -6.51
N GLN A 62 -15.21 1.54 -5.25
CA GLN A 62 -15.73 0.65 -4.22
C GLN A 62 -17.23 0.88 -3.99
N GLN A 63 -17.66 2.14 -3.87
CA GLN A 63 -19.07 2.51 -3.69
C GLN A 63 -19.92 2.18 -4.93
N LYS A 64 -19.33 2.22 -6.13
CA LYS A 64 -20.01 1.86 -7.39
C LYS A 64 -20.00 0.35 -7.67
N GLY A 65 -19.19 -0.42 -6.94
CA GLY A 65 -18.96 -1.83 -7.24
C GLY A 65 -18.35 -2.05 -8.63
N ASP A 66 -17.49 -1.15 -9.12
CA ASP A 66 -17.01 -1.14 -10.50
C ASP A 66 -16.09 -2.35 -10.82
N PRO A 67 -16.56 -3.37 -11.56
CA PRO A 67 -15.78 -4.58 -11.82
C PRO A 67 -14.64 -4.34 -12.83
N SER A 68 -14.63 -3.19 -13.50
CA SER A 68 -13.60 -2.79 -14.45
C SER A 68 -12.48 -1.97 -13.82
N TYR A 69 -12.61 -1.60 -12.54
CA TYR A 69 -11.61 -0.75 -11.89
C TYR A 69 -10.28 -1.46 -11.72
N ARG A 70 -9.24 -0.93 -12.37
CA ARG A 70 -7.86 -1.43 -12.33
C ARG A 70 -6.88 -0.47 -11.65
N GLY A 71 -7.36 0.58 -11.00
CA GLY A 71 -6.52 1.54 -10.30
C GLY A 71 -5.96 0.96 -8.98
N VAL A 72 -4.73 1.30 -8.63
CA VAL A 72 -4.10 0.85 -7.37
C VAL A 72 -3.44 2.04 -6.70
N ALA A 73 -3.96 2.46 -5.54
CA ALA A 73 -3.38 3.58 -4.80
C ALA A 73 -2.08 3.15 -4.10
N VAL A 74 -0.95 3.73 -4.49
CA VAL A 74 0.38 3.32 -3.98
C VAL A 74 1.09 4.41 -3.17
N ARG A 75 0.56 5.64 -3.15
CA ARG A 75 1.21 6.79 -2.50
C ARG A 75 0.42 7.29 -1.29
N PHE A 76 0.95 7.03 -0.10
CA PHE A 76 0.38 7.47 1.18
C PHE A 76 1.28 8.50 1.88
N GLY A 77 1.48 9.63 1.20
CA GLY A 77 2.30 10.77 1.64
C GLY A 77 3.52 11.00 0.74
N GLU A 78 4.54 11.68 1.30
CA GLU A 78 5.69 12.18 0.53
C GLU A 78 6.90 11.23 0.50
N CYS A 79 6.95 10.24 1.39
CA CYS A 79 8.11 9.36 1.52
C CYS A 79 8.17 8.35 0.36
N ILE A 80 9.06 8.57 -0.61
CA ILE A 80 9.21 7.65 -1.74
C ILE A 80 10.01 6.37 -1.41
N TYR A 81 10.92 6.44 -0.43
CA TYR A 81 11.85 5.33 -0.15
C TYR A 81 11.30 4.29 0.81
N ARG A 82 10.69 4.70 1.93
CA ARG A 82 10.13 3.76 2.91
C ARG A 82 8.65 3.49 2.65
N ARG A 83 7.85 4.53 2.35
CA ARG A 83 6.38 4.39 2.21
C ARG A 83 5.90 4.03 0.81
N LEU A 84 6.28 4.77 -0.23
CA LEU A 84 5.86 4.44 -1.59
C LEU A 84 6.37 3.06 -1.99
N LEU A 85 7.66 2.79 -1.76
CA LEU A 85 8.24 1.47 -2.02
C LEU A 85 7.56 0.37 -1.19
N GLY A 86 7.38 0.57 0.13
CA GLY A 86 6.70 -0.42 0.96
C GLY A 86 5.26 -0.68 0.54
N SER A 87 4.54 0.35 0.08
CA SER A 87 3.18 0.22 -0.47
C SER A 87 3.18 -0.50 -1.82
N LEU A 88 4.12 -0.21 -2.72
CA LEU A 88 4.25 -0.94 -3.98
C LEU A 88 4.53 -2.43 -3.76
N VAL A 89 5.41 -2.78 -2.81
CA VAL A 89 5.65 -4.20 -2.46
C VAL A 89 4.37 -4.84 -1.92
N HIS A 90 3.65 -4.15 -1.03
CA HIS A 90 2.38 -4.61 -0.48
C HIS A 90 1.33 -4.89 -1.57
N GLU A 91 1.15 -3.97 -2.51
CA GLU A 91 0.21 -4.13 -3.63
C GLU A 91 0.63 -5.25 -4.59
N CYS A 92 1.93 -5.41 -4.86
CA CYS A 92 2.41 -6.55 -5.63
C CYS A 92 2.14 -7.88 -4.92
N LEU A 93 2.23 -7.93 -3.59
CA LEU A 93 1.88 -9.12 -2.82
C LEU A 93 0.38 -9.44 -2.90
N HIS A 94 -0.49 -8.43 -2.86
CA HIS A 94 -1.92 -8.64 -3.14
C HIS A 94 -2.13 -9.24 -4.53
N ALA A 95 -1.45 -8.73 -5.55
CA ALA A 95 -1.54 -9.28 -6.90
C ALA A 95 -1.01 -10.73 -6.99
N VAL A 96 0.04 -11.08 -6.24
CA VAL A 96 0.54 -12.46 -6.18
C VAL A 96 -0.49 -13.38 -5.51
N PHE A 97 -1.11 -12.97 -4.42
CA PHE A 97 -2.01 -13.84 -3.65
C PHE A 97 -3.47 -13.81 -4.12
N GLY A 98 -3.85 -12.82 -4.92
CA GLY A 98 -5.20 -12.63 -5.45
C GLY A 98 -5.36 -13.04 -6.92
N ASP A 99 -6.52 -12.70 -7.45
CA ASP A 99 -6.92 -12.90 -8.83
C ASP A 99 -6.68 -11.63 -9.65
N VAL A 100 -5.55 -11.60 -10.37
CA VAL A 100 -5.15 -10.46 -11.20
C VAL A 100 -6.03 -10.26 -12.43
N THR A 101 -6.96 -11.17 -12.74
CA THR A 101 -7.91 -11.00 -13.85
C THR A 101 -9.11 -10.12 -13.46
N LYS A 102 -9.33 -9.90 -12.16
CA LYS A 102 -10.46 -9.14 -11.62
C LYS A 102 -10.04 -7.77 -11.10
N ALA A 103 -11.01 -6.88 -10.87
CA ALA A 103 -10.78 -5.68 -10.08
C ALA A 103 -10.34 -6.04 -8.65
N ASN A 104 -9.55 -5.16 -8.04
CA ASN A 104 -9.12 -5.29 -6.64
C ASN A 104 -8.52 -6.67 -6.30
N TYR A 105 -7.79 -7.29 -7.23
CA TYR A 105 -7.19 -8.63 -7.04
C TYR A 105 -8.23 -9.72 -6.71
N GLY A 106 -9.49 -9.54 -7.13
CA GLY A 106 -10.59 -10.44 -6.80
C GLY A 106 -11.13 -10.28 -5.37
N ILE A 107 -10.60 -9.35 -4.58
CA ILE A 107 -11.10 -9.01 -3.26
C ILE A 107 -12.39 -8.21 -3.42
N LEU A 108 -13.45 -8.64 -2.73
CA LEU A 108 -14.74 -7.96 -2.77
C LEU A 108 -14.61 -6.51 -2.29
N PHE A 109 -15.26 -5.59 -2.99
CA PHE A 109 -15.23 -4.18 -2.64
C PHE A 109 -15.76 -3.88 -1.24
N GLY A 110 -16.53 -4.74 -0.57
CA GLY A 110 -16.87 -4.48 0.84
C GLY A 110 -15.69 -4.60 1.80
N LEU A 111 -14.73 -5.45 1.49
CA LEU A 111 -13.55 -5.67 2.33
C LEU A 111 -12.57 -4.49 2.19
N PRO A 112 -11.79 -4.16 3.23
CA PRO A 112 -11.73 -4.77 4.56
C PRO A 112 -12.75 -4.23 5.58
N TYR A 113 -13.77 -3.51 5.14
CA TYR A 113 -14.64 -2.75 6.06
C TYR A 113 -16.01 -3.38 6.28
N GLY A 114 -16.38 -4.34 5.44
CA GLY A 114 -17.65 -5.04 5.54
C GLY A 114 -17.61 -6.45 5.00
N VAL A 115 -18.63 -7.20 5.40
CA VAL A 115 -18.93 -8.57 4.97
C VAL A 115 -20.28 -8.54 4.24
N PRO A 116 -20.47 -9.31 3.15
CA PRO A 116 -21.77 -9.38 2.49
C PRO A 116 -22.89 -9.68 3.48
N ALA A 117 -24.02 -8.98 3.34
CA ALA A 117 -25.11 -9.04 4.31
C ALA A 117 -25.81 -10.41 4.37
N ASP A 118 -25.65 -11.22 3.33
CA ASP A 118 -26.14 -12.60 3.22
C ASP A 118 -25.22 -13.64 3.88
N VAL A 119 -24.00 -13.28 4.27
CA VAL A 119 -23.13 -14.14 5.09
C VAL A 119 -23.66 -14.16 6.53
N PRO A 120 -24.05 -15.33 7.06
CA PRO A 120 -24.55 -15.44 8.43
C PRO A 120 -23.49 -14.96 9.45
N PRO A 121 -23.87 -14.27 10.54
CA PRO A 121 -22.91 -13.86 11.57
C PRO A 121 -22.07 -15.01 12.15
N SER A 122 -22.63 -16.23 12.19
CA SER A 122 -21.91 -17.45 12.63
C SER A 122 -20.80 -17.90 11.67
N GLU A 123 -20.83 -17.45 10.41
CA GLU A 123 -19.89 -17.81 9.36
C GLU A 123 -18.90 -16.67 9.04
N GLU A 124 -19.09 -15.50 9.63
CA GLU A 124 -18.32 -14.28 9.32
C GLU A 124 -16.81 -14.47 9.51
N GLU A 125 -16.39 -15.13 10.60
CA GLU A 125 -14.95 -15.35 10.86
C GLU A 125 -14.32 -16.28 9.81
N ALA A 126 -15.01 -17.34 9.42
CA ALA A 126 -14.56 -18.26 8.37
C ALA A 126 -14.53 -17.57 7.00
N PHE A 127 -15.52 -16.72 6.71
CA PHE A 127 -15.56 -15.91 5.50
C PHE A 127 -14.39 -14.91 5.42
N LEU A 128 -14.05 -14.26 6.55
CA LEU A 128 -12.98 -13.26 6.62
C LEU A 128 -11.57 -13.87 6.63
N GLU A 129 -11.41 -15.15 6.98
CA GLU A 129 -10.11 -15.79 7.17
C GLU A 129 -9.21 -15.71 5.92
N PRO A 130 -9.67 -16.06 4.70
CA PRO A 130 -8.80 -16.06 3.52
C PRO A 130 -8.32 -14.65 3.18
N PHE A 131 -9.20 -13.66 3.34
CA PHE A 131 -8.87 -12.25 3.17
C PHE A 131 -7.81 -11.81 4.19
N ASN A 132 -8.06 -12.03 5.48
CA ASN A 132 -7.15 -11.67 6.56
C ASN A 132 -5.78 -12.32 6.42
N PHE A 133 -5.73 -13.57 5.99
CA PHE A 133 -4.46 -14.25 5.76
C PHE A 133 -3.76 -13.75 4.48
N GLY A 134 -4.51 -13.38 3.44
CA GLY A 134 -4.00 -12.63 2.28
C GLY A 134 -3.33 -11.31 2.69
N GLU A 135 -4.03 -10.49 3.47
CA GLU A 135 -3.51 -9.24 4.05
C GLU A 135 -2.27 -9.48 4.92
N ALA A 136 -2.27 -10.53 5.74
CA ALA A 136 -1.14 -10.84 6.60
C ALA A 136 0.10 -11.21 5.80
N ARG A 137 -0.05 -11.98 4.71
CA ARG A 137 1.05 -12.27 3.78
C ARG A 137 1.51 -11.02 3.04
N ALA A 138 0.59 -10.15 2.61
CA ALA A 138 0.95 -8.89 1.98
C ALA A 138 1.67 -7.93 2.93
N TRP A 139 1.31 -7.90 4.22
CA TRP A 139 1.97 -7.05 5.21
C TRP A 139 3.32 -7.62 5.65
N ALA A 140 3.38 -8.90 6.05
CA ALA A 140 4.62 -9.53 6.52
C ALA A 140 5.64 -9.69 5.38
N GLY A 141 5.16 -9.92 4.16
CA GLY A 141 5.98 -10.07 2.97
C GLY A 141 6.73 -8.81 2.55
N VAL A 142 6.28 -7.60 2.95
CA VAL A 142 6.95 -6.35 2.55
C VAL A 142 8.42 -6.35 2.90
N TRP A 143 8.74 -6.72 4.14
CA TRP A 143 10.12 -6.80 4.60
C TRP A 143 10.89 -7.94 3.93
N LEU A 144 10.27 -9.12 3.84
CA LEU A 144 10.92 -10.33 3.32
C LEU A 144 11.26 -10.19 1.83
N VAL A 145 10.32 -9.69 1.02
CA VAL A 145 10.53 -9.41 -0.40
C VAL A 145 11.49 -8.23 -0.57
N GLY A 146 11.33 -7.14 0.19
CA GLY A 146 12.23 -5.98 0.15
C GLY A 146 13.69 -6.39 0.32
N LYS A 147 13.98 -7.17 1.37
CA LYS A 147 15.32 -7.68 1.66
C LYS A 147 15.81 -8.67 0.60
N LYS A 148 15.01 -9.69 0.27
CA LYS A 148 15.47 -10.79 -0.59
C LYS A 148 15.59 -10.40 -2.07
N MET A 149 14.66 -9.59 -2.56
CA MET A 149 14.56 -9.24 -3.98
C MET A 149 15.41 -8.01 -4.35
N PHE A 150 15.48 -7.02 -3.46
CA PHE A 150 16.08 -5.72 -3.76
C PHE A 150 17.31 -5.39 -2.91
N ASP A 151 17.73 -6.28 -2.02
CA ASP A 151 18.80 -6.05 -1.04
C ASP A 151 18.55 -4.81 -0.17
N ILE A 152 17.29 -4.62 0.23
CA ILE A 152 16.86 -3.48 1.04
C ILE A 152 16.67 -3.93 2.48
N ASP A 153 17.58 -3.51 3.36
CA ASP A 153 17.56 -3.82 4.80
C ASP A 153 17.21 -2.61 5.68
N TRP A 154 16.72 -1.51 5.10
CA TRP A 154 16.11 -0.41 5.86
C TRP A 154 14.61 -0.59 5.98
N SER A 155 14.04 -0.19 7.12
CA SER A 155 12.61 -0.34 7.42
C SER A 155 11.69 0.26 6.34
N LEU A 156 11.15 -0.60 5.49
CA LEU A 156 10.02 -0.30 4.62
C LEU A 156 8.76 -0.13 5.47
N ARG A 157 7.84 0.73 5.01
CA ARG A 157 6.59 1.03 5.69
C ARG A 157 5.44 0.93 4.70
N THR A 158 4.33 0.32 5.10
CA THR A 158 3.08 0.40 4.34
C THR A 158 2.31 1.66 4.76
N ALA A 159 1.06 1.79 4.32
CA ALA A 159 0.16 2.86 4.74
C ALA A 159 -0.15 2.84 6.26
N ARG A 160 0.04 1.69 6.92
CA ARG A 160 -0.37 1.41 8.30
C ARG A 160 0.77 0.76 9.09
N ASP A 161 0.66 0.76 10.41
CA ASP A 161 1.60 0.12 11.35
C ASP A 161 1.32 -1.38 11.57
N ILE A 162 0.16 -1.85 11.13
CA ILE A 162 -0.30 -3.25 11.11
C ILE A 162 -1.05 -3.55 9.81
N GLY A 163 -1.26 -4.83 9.49
CA GLY A 163 -2.09 -5.24 8.36
C GLY A 163 -3.56 -4.78 8.49
N THR A 164 -4.21 -4.66 7.35
CA THR A 164 -5.56 -4.07 7.19
C THR A 164 -6.63 -5.15 7.41
N TYR A 165 -6.71 -5.69 8.64
CA TYR A 165 -7.54 -6.87 8.97
C TYR A 165 -8.99 -6.53 9.31
N CYS A 166 -9.89 -7.47 9.01
CA CYS A 166 -11.29 -7.48 9.40
C CYS A 166 -11.52 -8.40 10.60
N PHE A 167 -12.23 -7.95 11.63
CA PHE A 167 -12.64 -8.81 12.74
C PHE A 167 -14.11 -8.67 13.08
N VAL A 168 -14.71 -9.82 13.43
CA VAL A 168 -16.10 -9.90 13.89
C VAL A 168 -16.28 -9.05 15.16
N GLY A 169 -17.43 -8.36 15.24
CA GLY A 169 -17.90 -7.72 16.47
C GLY A 169 -17.31 -6.34 16.77
N GLY A 170 -17.12 -5.48 15.76
CA GLY A 170 -16.76 -4.08 15.98
C GLY A 170 -17.26 -3.16 14.86
N ASN A 171 -16.99 -1.87 14.99
CA ASN A 171 -17.48 -0.84 14.07
C ASN A 171 -16.49 -0.62 12.92
N ALA A 172 -17.00 -0.53 11.70
CA ALA A 172 -16.17 -0.11 10.57
C ALA A 172 -15.72 1.35 10.74
N LEU A 173 -14.49 1.63 10.34
CA LEU A 173 -13.92 2.99 10.38
C LEU A 173 -14.46 3.87 9.24
N VAL A 174 -15.06 3.26 8.21
CA VAL A 174 -15.58 3.92 7.03
C VAL A 174 -16.93 3.31 6.64
N ALA A 175 -17.72 4.06 5.88
CA ALA A 175 -18.96 3.54 5.30
C ALA A 175 -18.67 2.35 4.38
N VAL A 176 -19.49 1.30 4.47
CA VAL A 176 -19.45 0.13 3.59
C VAL A 176 -20.45 0.30 2.43
N PRO A 177 -20.18 -0.28 1.25
CA PRO A 177 -21.13 -0.27 0.14
C PRO A 177 -22.47 -0.94 0.51
N ALA A 178 -23.53 -0.63 -0.25
CA ALA A 178 -24.81 -1.32 -0.10
C ALA A 178 -24.66 -2.85 -0.27
N GLY A 179 -25.42 -3.62 0.52
CA GLY A 179 -25.32 -5.07 0.54
C GLY A 179 -24.21 -5.63 1.43
N TYR A 180 -23.48 -4.77 2.15
CA TYR A 180 -22.48 -5.18 3.14
C TYR A 180 -22.86 -4.71 4.54
N ARG A 181 -22.55 -5.54 5.54
CA ARG A 181 -22.59 -5.19 6.96
C ARG A 181 -21.20 -4.79 7.42
N ALA A 182 -21.11 -3.70 8.18
CA ALA A 182 -19.85 -3.21 8.75
C ALA A 182 -19.20 -4.23 9.68
N VAL A 183 -17.86 -4.32 9.60
CA VAL A 183 -17.03 -5.13 10.51
C VAL A 183 -15.89 -4.30 11.07
N ALA A 184 -15.30 -4.75 12.17
CA ALA A 184 -14.19 -4.05 12.81
C ALA A 184 -12.97 -4.07 11.89
N HIS A 185 -12.34 -2.92 11.70
CA HIS A 185 -11.06 -2.82 11.01
C HIS A 185 -9.98 -2.38 11.99
N VAL A 186 -8.93 -3.17 12.20
CA VAL A 186 -7.91 -2.88 13.23
C VAL A 186 -7.31 -1.48 13.07
N ASP A 187 -7.38 -0.71 14.15
CA ASP A 187 -6.80 0.63 14.24
C ASP A 187 -6.49 0.94 15.70
N ARG A 188 -5.30 1.48 15.95
CA ARG A 188 -4.75 1.67 17.31
C ARG A 188 -5.55 2.65 18.14
N THR A 189 -6.22 3.60 17.48
CA THR A 189 -7.00 4.63 18.14
C THR A 189 -8.38 4.11 18.53
N HIS A 190 -8.95 3.20 17.75
CA HIS A 190 -10.35 2.79 17.91
C HIS A 190 -10.55 1.36 18.42
N HIS A 191 -9.51 0.51 18.40
CA HIS A 191 -9.63 -0.90 18.74
C HIS A 191 -8.82 -1.29 19.98
N PRO A 192 -9.39 -2.08 20.90
CA PRO A 192 -8.66 -2.64 22.03
C PRO A 192 -7.43 -3.47 21.63
N GLU A 193 -6.43 -3.55 22.51
CA GLU A 193 -5.18 -4.31 22.31
C GLU A 193 -5.40 -5.78 21.90
N ARG A 194 -6.53 -6.38 22.31
CA ARG A 194 -6.90 -7.75 21.89
C ARG A 194 -6.94 -7.93 20.37
N TYR A 195 -7.37 -6.92 19.61
CA TYR A 195 -7.42 -6.99 18.14
C TYR A 195 -6.02 -6.89 17.54
N TYR A 196 -5.10 -6.14 18.16
CA TYR A 196 -3.69 -6.14 17.80
C TYR A 196 -3.06 -7.51 18.03
N ALA A 197 -3.32 -8.15 19.18
CA ALA A 197 -2.84 -9.50 19.44
C ALA A 197 -3.34 -10.52 18.39
N LYS A 198 -4.61 -10.41 17.95
CA LYS A 198 -5.14 -11.22 16.84
C LYS A 198 -4.39 -10.96 15.53
N GLY A 199 -4.18 -9.69 15.16
CA GLY A 199 -3.44 -9.32 13.96
C GLY A 199 -2.00 -9.87 13.97
N ARG A 200 -1.29 -9.74 15.09
CA ARG A 200 0.09 -10.26 15.22
C ARG A 200 0.20 -11.77 15.01
N ARG A 201 -0.78 -12.56 15.48
CA ARG A 201 -0.83 -14.01 15.21
C ARG A 201 -0.98 -14.32 13.71
N LEU A 202 -1.77 -13.52 12.98
CA LEU A 202 -1.89 -13.67 11.53
C LEU A 202 -0.56 -13.37 10.84
N GLU A 203 0.13 -12.30 11.26
CA GLU A 203 1.46 -11.97 10.73
C GLU A 203 2.51 -13.05 11.02
N GLU A 204 2.51 -13.62 12.23
CA GLU A 204 3.41 -14.72 12.59
C GLU A 204 3.18 -15.95 11.72
N ARG A 205 1.90 -16.34 11.54
CA ARG A 205 1.54 -17.41 10.60
C ARG A 205 1.99 -17.09 9.18
N ALA A 206 1.84 -15.85 8.72
CA ALA A 206 2.27 -15.43 7.40
C ALA A 206 3.81 -15.50 7.24
N ARG A 207 4.58 -15.11 8.27
CA ARG A 207 6.04 -15.28 8.29
C ARG A 207 6.44 -16.75 8.24
N GLY A 208 5.75 -17.61 8.99
CA GLY A 208 5.93 -19.07 8.93
C GLY A 208 5.73 -19.60 7.51
N TRP A 209 4.63 -19.20 6.85
CA TRP A 209 4.36 -19.57 5.46
C TRP A 209 5.50 -19.15 4.50
N PHE A 210 6.06 -17.96 4.64
CA PHE A 210 7.20 -17.54 3.80
C PHE A 210 8.49 -18.33 4.07
N ALA A 211 8.67 -18.84 5.29
CA ALA A 211 9.83 -19.65 5.67
C ALA A 211 9.70 -21.12 5.22
N GLU A 212 8.50 -21.57 4.87
CA GLU A 212 8.24 -22.93 4.38
C GLU A 212 8.58 -23.07 2.89
N GLY A 213 9.45 -24.04 2.60
CA GLY A 213 9.80 -24.43 1.23
C GLY A 213 10.28 -23.26 0.35
N ASP A 214 9.77 -23.19 -0.87
CA ASP A 214 10.13 -22.19 -1.88
C ASP A 214 9.10 -21.04 -2.00
N ASN A 215 8.27 -20.83 -0.97
CA ASN A 215 7.18 -19.86 -1.03
C ASN A 215 7.68 -18.43 -1.34
N LEU A 216 8.72 -17.95 -0.64
CA LEU A 216 9.30 -16.63 -0.90
C LEU A 216 9.91 -16.54 -2.31
N ALA A 217 10.61 -17.57 -2.76
CA ALA A 217 11.21 -17.61 -4.10
C ALA A 217 10.14 -17.58 -5.20
N THR A 218 9.04 -18.29 -5.00
CA THR A 218 7.89 -18.33 -5.92
C THR A 218 7.22 -16.96 -6.02
N VAL A 219 7.05 -16.26 -4.89
CA VAL A 219 6.51 -14.91 -4.85
C VAL A 219 7.40 -13.96 -5.67
N ILE A 220 8.71 -13.99 -5.44
CA ILE A 220 9.68 -13.15 -6.17
C ILE A 220 9.64 -13.44 -7.68
N ALA A 221 9.67 -14.72 -8.06
CA ALA A 221 9.62 -15.11 -9.47
C ALA A 221 8.35 -14.61 -10.18
N ARG A 222 7.20 -14.57 -9.48
CA ARG A 222 5.96 -14.03 -10.03
C ARG A 222 6.00 -12.51 -10.20
N ILE A 223 6.62 -11.79 -9.27
CA ILE A 223 6.83 -10.33 -9.40
C ILE A 223 7.76 -10.05 -10.59
N ASP A 224 8.89 -10.75 -10.70
CA ASP A 224 9.84 -10.60 -11.80
C ASP A 224 9.19 -10.88 -13.17
N ALA A 225 8.41 -11.96 -13.27
CA ALA A 225 7.70 -12.32 -14.49
C ALA A 225 6.69 -11.23 -14.90
N ALA A 226 5.95 -10.68 -13.94
CA ALA A 226 5.02 -9.58 -14.20
C ALA A 226 5.77 -8.30 -14.61
N ALA A 227 6.87 -7.97 -13.94
CA ALA A 227 7.70 -6.81 -14.26
C ALA A 227 8.27 -6.89 -15.67
N ALA A 228 8.70 -8.08 -16.13
CA ALA A 228 9.15 -8.28 -17.49
C ALA A 228 8.06 -7.98 -18.54
N ILE A 229 6.79 -8.29 -18.24
CA ILE A 229 5.64 -7.96 -19.08
C ILE A 229 5.36 -6.45 -19.04
N GLY A 230 5.30 -5.86 -17.83
CA GLY A 230 4.96 -4.45 -17.66
C GLY A 230 6.00 -3.49 -18.20
N ASN A 231 7.29 -3.85 -18.16
CA ASN A 231 8.38 -3.09 -18.77
C ASN A 231 8.11 -2.81 -20.27
N LYS A 232 7.55 -3.80 -20.99
CA LYS A 232 7.18 -3.66 -22.41
C LYS A 232 5.94 -2.77 -22.63
N LYS A 233 5.14 -2.55 -21.59
CA LYS A 233 3.90 -1.76 -21.59
C LYS A 233 4.08 -0.36 -20.99
N ARG A 234 5.30 0.06 -20.67
CA ARG A 234 5.56 1.36 -20.05
C ARG A 234 5.08 2.48 -20.98
N PRO A 235 4.31 3.47 -20.48
CA PRO A 235 3.89 4.60 -21.29
C PRO A 235 5.07 5.52 -21.64
N ARG A 236 6.12 5.53 -20.81
CA ARG A 236 7.35 6.29 -21.01
C ARG A 236 8.53 5.61 -20.35
N LYS A 237 9.73 5.91 -20.85
CA LYS A 237 10.97 5.48 -20.20
C LYS A 237 11.07 6.09 -18.80
N TYR A 238 11.45 5.26 -17.83
CA TYR A 238 11.71 5.74 -16.48
C TYR A 238 12.95 6.65 -16.44
N PRO A 239 12.98 7.61 -15.49
CA PRO A 239 14.18 8.40 -15.27
C PRO A 239 15.30 7.48 -14.76
N ASP A 240 16.55 7.90 -14.95
CA ASP A 240 17.68 7.18 -14.38
C ASP A 240 17.63 7.22 -12.85
N ALA A 241 17.84 6.06 -12.21
CA ALA A 241 17.68 5.92 -10.77
C ALA A 241 18.72 6.72 -9.97
N GLU A 242 19.93 6.84 -10.49
CA GLU A 242 21.00 7.61 -9.86
C GLU A 242 20.72 9.12 -9.91
N THR A 243 20.24 9.60 -11.06
CA THR A 243 19.78 10.97 -11.25
C THR A 243 18.66 11.33 -10.27
N VAL A 244 17.65 10.47 -10.16
CA VAL A 244 16.55 10.65 -9.19
C VAL A 244 17.08 10.64 -7.76
N ALA A 245 17.93 9.68 -7.40
CA ALA A 245 18.45 9.52 -6.05
C ALA A 245 19.38 10.66 -5.61
N LYS A 246 19.93 11.45 -6.54
CA LYS A 246 20.71 12.68 -6.25
C LYS A 246 19.83 13.93 -6.12
N THR A 247 18.61 13.90 -6.65
CA THR A 247 17.69 15.05 -6.63
C THR A 247 17.26 15.30 -5.19
N ALA A 248 17.55 16.49 -4.67
CA ALA A 248 17.13 16.86 -3.32
C ALA A 248 15.60 16.99 -3.23
N PRO A 249 14.98 16.61 -2.10
CA PRO A 249 13.56 16.81 -1.89
C PRO A 249 13.21 18.29 -1.97
N ARG A 250 12.09 18.61 -2.62
CA ARG A 250 11.55 19.98 -2.63
C ARG A 250 10.75 20.25 -1.37
N LYS A 251 10.69 21.51 -0.96
CA LYS A 251 9.75 21.93 0.09
C LYS A 251 8.32 21.84 -0.43
N ILE A 252 7.38 21.59 0.49
CA ILE A 252 5.96 21.68 0.16
C ILE A 252 5.56 23.15 0.05
N GLU A 253 4.96 23.50 -1.09
CA GLU A 253 4.50 24.86 -1.34
C GLU A 253 3.07 25.08 -0.85
N ARG A 254 2.71 26.34 -0.57
CA ARG A 254 1.37 26.69 -0.05
C ARG A 254 0.21 26.19 -0.92
N ASN A 255 0.39 26.20 -2.24
CA ASN A 255 -0.64 25.80 -3.21
C ASN A 255 -0.49 24.34 -3.70
N ASP A 256 0.50 23.60 -3.21
CA ASP A 256 0.63 22.17 -3.51
C ASP A 256 -0.56 21.38 -2.93
N PRO A 257 -0.96 20.24 -3.52
CA PRO A 257 -1.90 19.32 -2.89
C PRO A 257 -1.42 18.87 -1.51
N CYS A 258 -2.34 18.85 -0.55
CA CYS A 258 -2.03 18.50 0.83
C CYS A 258 -1.62 17.03 0.97
N VAL A 259 -0.56 16.79 1.73
CA VAL A 259 0.05 15.46 1.93
C VAL A 259 -0.83 14.47 2.68
N CYS A 260 -1.90 14.94 3.32
CA CYS A 260 -2.85 14.10 4.04
C CYS A 260 -3.86 13.39 3.12
N GLY A 261 -3.83 13.66 1.81
CA GLY A 261 -4.73 13.04 0.84
C GLY A 261 -6.12 13.69 0.76
N SER A 262 -6.37 14.80 1.45
CA SER A 262 -7.66 15.51 1.43
C SER A 262 -8.03 16.18 0.11
N ALA A 263 -7.12 16.16 -0.88
CA ALA A 263 -7.19 16.89 -2.15
C ALA A 263 -7.23 18.44 -2.03
N ASN A 264 -7.33 19.01 -0.82
CA ASN A 264 -7.22 20.45 -0.59
C ASN A 264 -5.78 20.97 -0.81
N LYS A 265 -5.63 22.27 -1.04
CA LYS A 265 -4.31 22.91 -1.03
C LYS A 265 -3.68 22.80 0.36
N TYR A 266 -2.36 22.69 0.43
CA TYR A 266 -1.63 22.54 1.68
C TYR A 266 -1.95 23.68 2.67
N LYS A 267 -1.93 24.94 2.21
CA LYS A 267 -2.24 26.11 3.04
C LYS A 267 -3.66 26.11 3.63
N ASP A 268 -4.60 25.46 2.96
CA ASP A 268 -6.01 25.41 3.35
C ASP A 268 -6.31 24.14 4.19
N CYS A 269 -5.27 23.35 4.49
CA CYS A 269 -5.38 22.08 5.21
C CYS A 269 -4.28 21.95 6.28
N CYS A 270 -3.29 21.06 6.12
CA CYS A 270 -2.23 20.87 7.12
C CYS A 270 -1.41 22.14 7.38
N GLY A 271 -1.20 22.99 6.37
CA GLY A 271 -0.49 24.26 6.53
C GLY A 271 -1.21 25.27 7.44
N ALA A 272 -2.54 25.21 7.55
CA ALA A 272 -3.31 26.04 8.46
C ALA A 272 -3.22 25.57 9.92
N ARG A 273 -2.95 24.28 10.14
CA ARG A 273 -2.90 23.67 11.48
C ARG A 273 -1.56 23.90 12.18
N GLY A 274 -0.58 24.52 11.52
CA GLY A 274 0.76 24.77 12.07
C GLY A 274 1.61 23.51 12.28
N THR A 275 1.02 22.33 12.14
CA THR A 275 1.70 21.05 12.24
C THR A 275 1.70 20.36 10.87
N LEU A 276 2.89 20.04 10.38
CA LEU A 276 3.09 18.85 9.56
C LEU A 276 2.93 17.63 10.47
N GLU A 277 1.79 17.51 11.15
CA GLU A 277 1.31 16.21 11.59
C GLU A 277 0.91 15.49 10.32
N HIS A 278 1.95 14.96 9.67
CA HIS A 278 1.80 13.91 8.72
C HIS A 278 0.80 12.93 9.31
N PHE A 279 -0.18 12.52 8.52
CA PHE A 279 -0.86 11.27 8.75
C PHE A 279 0.15 10.11 8.56
N LEU A 280 1.16 10.05 9.43
CA LEU A 280 1.26 8.88 10.25
C LEU A 280 -0.13 8.79 10.90
N PRO A 281 -0.90 7.70 10.81
CA PRO A 281 -1.88 7.49 11.88
C PRO A 281 -1.13 7.80 13.18
N VAL A 282 -1.72 8.61 14.07
CA VAL A 282 -1.11 9.41 15.18
C VAL A 282 0.02 8.73 15.99
N ASN A 283 0.26 7.44 15.76
CA ASN A 283 1.05 6.49 16.51
C ASN A 283 2.22 5.85 15.71
N SER A 284 2.84 6.52 14.74
CA SER A 284 4.15 6.05 14.19
C SER A 284 5.37 6.70 14.86
N ARG A 285 5.20 7.17 16.09
CA ARG A 285 6.29 7.37 17.05
C ARG A 285 6.47 6.10 17.86
#